data_AF-D6YS44-F1
#
_entry.id   AF-D6YS44-F1
#
_cell.length_a   1.000
_cell.length_b   1.000
_cell.length_c   1.000
_cell.angle_alpha   90.00
_cell.angle_beta   90.00
_cell.angle_gamma   90.00
#
_symmetry.space_group_name_H-M   'P 1'
#
loop_
_entity.id
_entity.type
_entity.pdbx_description
1 polymer ?
#
loop_
_entity_poly.entity_id
_entity_poly.type
_entity_poly.pdbx_seq_one_letter_code
_entity_poly.pdbx_strand_id
1 'polypeptide(L)'
;MTANYLDYKWKGGIPYGIQKVPESAETSYRILSDPYRKWISIEQYQGNKFVKMIYDSILFDFRMLKTLNQAAWRKEQDASRHLIRNQDDRAVLIEEYSFHKGKCIACKTYSIHGILISQHKIHYKSLGDFFDGVVLYDANRHVVMEKRYAIDDSSNEFGELLSENWNPA
;
A
#
# COMPACT_ATOMS: atom_id res chain seq x y z
N MET A 1 -1.40 -21.11 -18.10
CA MET A 1 -2.76 -20.75 -17.63
C MET A 1 -2.62 -19.99 -16.33
N THR A 2 -3.18 -18.78 -16.27
CA THR A 2 -3.24 -17.98 -15.04
C THR A 2 -4.26 -18.61 -14.10
N ALA A 3 -3.92 -18.82 -12.84
CA ALA A 3 -4.84 -19.39 -11.86
C ALA A 3 -5.72 -18.30 -11.23
N ASN A 4 -6.95 -18.65 -10.89
CA ASN A 4 -7.82 -17.86 -10.02
C ASN A 4 -7.62 -18.29 -8.57
N TYR A 5 -7.70 -17.33 -7.66
CA TYR A 5 -7.53 -17.54 -6.22
C TYR A 5 -8.74 -17.00 -5.45
N LEU A 6 -9.08 -17.66 -4.34
CA LEU A 6 -10.15 -17.18 -3.45
C LEU A 6 -9.77 -15.85 -2.80
N ASP A 7 -8.50 -15.72 -2.42
CA ASP A 7 -7.94 -14.54 -1.79
C ASP A 7 -6.45 -14.41 -2.11
N TYR A 8 -5.76 -13.42 -1.55
CA TYR A 8 -4.32 -13.26 -1.69
C TYR A 8 -3.70 -12.58 -0.47
N LYS A 9 -2.37 -12.72 -0.33
CA LYS A 9 -1.59 -12.02 0.70
C LYS A 9 -0.29 -11.47 0.14
N TRP A 10 0.29 -10.51 0.83
CA TRP A 10 1.57 -9.92 0.49
C TRP A 10 2.72 -10.58 1.25
N LYS A 11 3.83 -10.80 0.55
CA LYS A 11 5.08 -11.28 1.13
C LYS A 11 6.24 -10.56 0.45
N GLY A 12 7.00 -9.78 1.21
CA GLY A 12 8.14 -9.02 0.69
C GLY A 12 7.78 -7.92 -0.31
N GLY A 13 6.53 -7.44 -0.31
CA GLY A 13 5.99 -6.53 -1.32
C GLY A 13 5.57 -7.21 -2.63
N ILE A 14 5.37 -8.54 -2.61
CA ILE A 14 4.88 -9.32 -3.75
C ILE A 14 3.61 -10.06 -3.34
N PRO A 15 2.52 -10.03 -4.15
CA PRO A 15 1.30 -10.74 -3.83
C PRO A 15 1.39 -12.24 -4.17
N TYR A 16 0.70 -13.06 -3.39
CA TYR A 16 0.58 -14.51 -3.54
C TYR A 16 -0.86 -14.93 -3.33
N GLY A 17 -1.38 -15.72 -4.27
CA GLY A 17 -2.75 -16.22 -4.21
C GLY A 17 -2.92 -17.28 -3.14
N ILE A 18 -4.03 -17.19 -2.41
CA ILE A 18 -4.46 -18.13 -1.39
C ILE A 18 -5.59 -18.97 -2.01
N GLN A 19 -5.38 -20.28 -2.00
CA GLN A 19 -6.35 -21.30 -2.46
C GLN A 19 -6.83 -21.10 -3.90
N LYS A 20 -6.45 -22.02 -4.79
CA LYS A 20 -6.94 -21.99 -6.18
C LYS A 20 -8.44 -22.27 -6.22
N VAL A 21 -9.16 -21.54 -7.08
CA VAL A 21 -10.59 -21.70 -7.31
C VAL A 21 -10.88 -21.83 -8.80
N PRO A 22 -12.02 -22.44 -9.20
CA PRO A 22 -12.47 -22.41 -10.57
C PRO A 22 -12.80 -20.98 -11.01
N GLU A 23 -12.77 -20.70 -12.31
CA GLU A 23 -13.12 -19.38 -12.84
C GLU A 23 -14.58 -18.98 -12.57
N SER A 24 -15.46 -19.96 -12.38
CA SER A 24 -16.86 -19.76 -12.03
C SER A 24 -17.10 -19.34 -10.59
N ALA A 25 -16.06 -19.15 -9.77
CA ALA A 25 -16.21 -18.67 -8.40
C ALA A 25 -16.86 -17.29 -8.35
N GLU A 26 -17.73 -17.05 -7.37
CA GLU A 26 -18.49 -15.80 -7.27
C GLU A 26 -17.59 -14.57 -7.16
N THR A 27 -16.49 -14.66 -6.42
CA THR A 27 -15.41 -13.68 -6.42
C THR A 27 -14.07 -14.41 -6.45
N SER A 28 -13.17 -13.95 -7.33
CA SER A 28 -11.82 -14.48 -7.39
C SER A 28 -10.81 -13.42 -7.78
N TYR A 29 -9.54 -13.68 -7.46
CA TYR A 29 -8.42 -12.82 -7.79
C TYR A 29 -7.47 -13.51 -8.74
N ARG A 30 -6.99 -12.79 -9.75
CA ARG A 30 -5.88 -13.21 -10.61
C ARG A 30 -4.67 -12.37 -10.28
N ILE A 31 -3.53 -13.04 -10.10
CA ILE A 31 -2.23 -12.39 -9.97
C ILE A 31 -1.49 -12.61 -11.28
N LEU A 32 -1.27 -11.52 -12.01
CA LEU A 32 -0.51 -11.49 -13.25
C LEU A 32 0.90 -11.00 -12.93
N SER A 33 1.90 -11.64 -13.50
CA SER A 33 3.27 -11.16 -13.42
C SER A 33 4.09 -11.62 -14.61
N ASP A 34 5.10 -10.86 -14.99
CA ASP A 34 6.13 -11.37 -15.89
C ASP A 34 6.98 -12.46 -15.18
N PRO A 35 7.75 -13.27 -15.92
CA PRO A 35 8.56 -14.34 -15.34
C PRO A 35 9.55 -13.87 -14.26
N TYR A 36 10.01 -12.61 -14.33
CA TYR A 36 10.97 -12.02 -13.40
C TYR A 36 10.29 -11.17 -12.31
N ARG A 37 8.96 -11.09 -12.31
CA ARG A 37 8.16 -10.29 -11.37
C ARG A 37 8.54 -8.81 -11.36
N LYS A 38 9.12 -8.28 -12.43
CA LYS A 38 9.33 -6.83 -12.60
C LYS A 38 7.99 -6.10 -12.69
N TRP A 39 7.01 -6.69 -13.37
CA TRP A 39 5.64 -6.24 -13.44
C TRP A 39 4.72 -7.22 -12.71
N ILE A 40 3.83 -6.70 -11.88
CA ILE A 40 2.84 -7.49 -11.15
C ILE A 40 1.53 -6.71 -11.12
N SER A 41 0.43 -7.40 -11.42
CA SER A 41 -0.93 -6.89 -11.28
C SER A 41 -1.82 -7.86 -10.51
N ILE A 42 -2.81 -7.31 -9.81
CA ILE A 42 -3.87 -8.06 -9.14
C ILE A 42 -5.20 -7.59 -9.71
N GLU A 43 -5.97 -8.53 -10.24
CA GLU A 43 -7.27 -8.28 -10.84
C GLU A 43 -8.35 -8.99 -10.02
N GLN A 44 -9.48 -8.33 -9.80
CA GLN A 44 -10.67 -8.92 -9.21
C GLN A 44 -11.67 -9.30 -10.30
N TYR A 45 -12.26 -10.48 -10.13
CA TYR A 45 -13.29 -11.04 -10.98
C TYR A 45 -14.54 -11.40 -10.17
N GLN A 46 -15.69 -11.37 -10.83
CA GLN A 46 -16.94 -11.95 -10.36
C GLN A 46 -17.44 -12.97 -11.39
N GLY A 47 -17.35 -14.27 -11.04
CA GLY A 47 -17.35 -15.33 -12.05
C GLY A 47 -16.27 -15.08 -13.09
N ASN A 48 -16.62 -15.17 -14.38
CA ASN A 48 -15.68 -14.94 -15.48
C ASN A 48 -15.55 -13.46 -15.90
N LYS A 49 -16.16 -12.52 -15.18
CA LYS A 49 -16.17 -11.10 -15.55
C LYS A 49 -15.14 -10.32 -14.75
N PHE A 50 -14.29 -9.59 -15.45
CA PHE A 50 -13.39 -8.62 -14.83
C PHE A 50 -14.20 -7.52 -14.15
N VAL A 51 -13.83 -7.18 -12.92
CA VAL A 51 -14.49 -6.13 -12.12
C VAL A 51 -13.59 -4.91 -11.97
N LYS A 52 -12.38 -5.10 -11.46
CA LYS A 52 -11.42 -4.00 -11.25
C LYS A 52 -9.99 -4.51 -11.13
N MET A 53 -9.06 -3.60 -11.39
CA MET A 53 -7.66 -3.75 -11.04
C MET A 53 -7.47 -3.29 -9.60
N ILE A 54 -6.93 -4.16 -8.75
CA ILE A 54 -6.66 -3.89 -7.34
C ILE A 54 -5.29 -3.26 -7.16
N TYR A 55 -4.30 -3.74 -7.92
CA TYR A 55 -2.92 -3.30 -7.84
C TYR A 55 -2.27 -3.50 -9.20
N ASP A 56 -1.41 -2.55 -9.58
CA ASP A 56 -0.49 -2.69 -10.70
C ASP A 56 0.80 -1.96 -10.35
N SER A 57 1.92 -2.69 -10.40
CA SER A 57 3.24 -2.15 -10.08
C SER A 57 3.71 -1.09 -11.08
N ILE A 58 3.08 -0.95 -12.25
CA ILE A 58 3.31 0.17 -13.18
C ILE A 58 2.85 1.49 -12.55
N LEU A 59 1.73 1.47 -11.81
CA LEU A 59 1.23 2.67 -11.15
C LEU A 59 2.08 3.02 -9.94
N PHE A 60 2.38 2.02 -9.12
CA PHE A 60 3.24 2.17 -7.96
C PHE A 60 3.71 0.82 -7.45
N ASP A 61 5.02 0.61 -7.47
CA ASP A 61 5.61 -0.62 -6.96
C ASP A 61 5.92 -0.51 -5.47
N PHE A 62 5.20 -1.26 -4.63
CA PHE A 62 5.44 -1.26 -3.17
C PHE A 62 6.87 -1.65 -2.79
N ARG A 63 7.61 -2.35 -3.65
CA ARG A 63 9.02 -2.68 -3.40
C ARG A 63 9.93 -1.46 -3.44
N MET A 64 9.51 -0.37 -4.08
CA MET A 64 10.23 0.91 -4.09
C MET A 64 10.22 1.61 -2.73
N LEU A 65 9.29 1.24 -1.83
CA LEU A 65 9.25 1.76 -0.47
C LEU A 65 10.35 1.19 0.44
N LYS A 66 11.08 0.17 -0.01
CA LYS A 66 12.25 -0.34 0.72
C LYS A 66 13.39 0.68 0.66
N THR A 67 14.11 0.83 1.76
CA THR A 67 15.03 1.94 2.08
C THR A 67 16.08 2.25 1.02
N LEU A 68 16.52 1.26 0.24
CA LEU A 68 17.52 1.45 -0.83
C LEU A 68 17.00 2.26 -2.03
N ASN A 69 15.67 2.42 -2.19
CA ASN A 69 15.04 3.01 -3.38
C ASN A 69 14.30 4.33 -3.10
N GLN A 70 14.37 4.87 -1.88
CA GLN A 70 13.68 6.11 -1.50
C GLN A 70 14.46 7.35 -1.98
N ALA A 71 14.58 7.52 -3.30
CA ALA A 71 15.19 8.72 -3.88
C ALA A 71 14.21 9.90 -3.83
N ALA A 72 14.52 10.90 -3.00
CA ALA A 72 14.13 12.32 -3.08
C ALA A 72 12.78 12.65 -3.74
N TRP A 73 11.66 12.24 -3.12
CA TRP A 73 10.34 12.73 -3.54
C TRP A 73 10.09 14.14 -3.01
N ARG A 74 9.71 15.06 -3.90
CA ARG A 74 9.29 16.41 -3.53
C ARG A 74 7.79 16.41 -3.27
N LYS A 75 7.39 16.89 -2.09
CA LYS A 75 5.99 17.09 -1.72
C LYS A 75 5.60 18.54 -1.97
N GLU A 76 4.59 18.74 -2.82
CA GLU A 76 3.94 20.05 -3.00
C GLU A 76 2.59 20.02 -2.27
N GLN A 77 2.33 21.02 -1.42
CA GLN A 77 1.19 21.04 -0.52
C GLN A 77 0.03 21.86 -1.10
N ASP A 78 -1.16 21.25 -1.11
CA ASP A 78 -2.45 21.95 -1.20
C ASP A 78 -3.41 21.40 -0.14
N ALA A 79 -3.50 22.09 0.99
CA ALA A 79 -4.27 21.65 2.17
C ALA A 79 -3.93 20.22 2.63
N SER A 80 -4.88 19.28 2.56
CA SER A 80 -4.73 17.87 2.95
C SER A 80 -4.30 16.96 1.78
N ARG A 81 -4.12 17.52 0.58
CA ARG A 81 -3.78 16.77 -0.63
C ARG A 81 -2.39 17.19 -1.13
N HIS A 82 -1.57 16.21 -1.43
CA HIS A 82 -0.19 16.44 -1.84
C HIS A 82 0.08 15.75 -3.17
N LEU A 83 0.80 16.44 -4.05
CA LEU A 83 1.29 15.87 -5.29
C LEU A 83 2.73 15.38 -5.07
N ILE A 84 2.99 14.12 -5.41
CA ILE A 84 4.31 13.51 -5.33
C ILE A 84 4.92 13.52 -6.72
N ARG A 85 6.07 14.17 -6.84
CA ARG A 85 6.82 14.26 -8.10
C ARG A 85 8.14 13.50 -8.01
N ASN A 86 8.55 12.93 -9.14
CA ASN A 86 9.89 12.37 -9.30
C ASN A 86 10.93 13.46 -9.61
N GLN A 87 12.19 13.05 -9.80
CA GLN A 87 13.32 13.94 -10.12
C GLN A 87 13.19 14.69 -11.45
N ASP A 88 12.33 14.22 -12.36
CA ASP A 88 12.07 14.85 -13.66
C ASP A 88 10.84 15.79 -13.62
N ASP A 89 10.41 16.18 -12.41
CA ASP A 89 9.23 17.01 -12.14
C ASP A 89 7.89 16.39 -12.63
N ARG A 90 7.86 15.08 -12.89
CA ARG A 90 6.62 14.39 -13.29
C ARG A 90 5.82 13.99 -12.06
N ALA A 91 4.53 14.30 -12.07
CA ALA A 91 3.59 13.78 -11.09
C ALA A 91 3.53 12.25 -11.16
N VAL A 92 3.74 11.59 -10.04
CA VAL A 92 3.70 10.12 -9.92
C VAL A 92 2.50 9.69 -9.10
N LEU A 93 2.26 10.35 -7.96
CA LEU A 93 1.20 9.98 -7.02
C LEU A 93 0.52 11.21 -6.45
N ILE A 94 -0.67 10.98 -5.92
CA ILE A 94 -1.43 11.94 -5.14
C ILE A 94 -1.63 11.34 -3.76
N GLU A 95 -1.30 12.06 -2.70
CA GLU A 95 -1.52 11.65 -1.32
C GLU A 95 -2.62 12.50 -0.68
N GLU A 96 -3.58 11.86 -0.03
CA GLU A 96 -4.63 12.52 0.74
C GLU A 96 -4.54 12.13 2.21
N TYR A 97 -4.35 13.12 3.07
CA TYR A 97 -4.08 12.95 4.49
C TYR A 97 -5.34 13.19 5.33
N SER A 98 -5.53 12.36 6.34
CA SER A 98 -6.60 12.50 7.33
C SER A 98 -6.01 12.72 8.72
N PHE A 99 -6.53 13.70 9.44
CA PHE A 99 -6.03 14.10 10.75
C PHE A 99 -7.09 13.92 11.84
N HIS A 100 -6.65 13.53 13.03
CA HIS A 100 -7.46 13.49 14.24
C HIS A 100 -6.68 14.10 15.40
N LYS A 101 -7.27 15.10 16.08
CA LYS A 101 -6.63 15.84 17.19
C LYS A 101 -5.23 16.36 16.83
N GLY A 102 -5.07 16.87 15.61
CA GLY A 102 -3.80 17.41 15.10
C GLY A 102 -2.77 16.36 14.65
N LYS A 103 -3.01 15.06 14.86
CA LYS A 103 -2.12 13.98 14.39
C LYS A 103 -2.65 13.35 13.10
N CYS A 104 -1.74 13.02 12.18
CA CYS A 104 -2.10 12.34 10.93
C CYS A 104 -2.41 10.87 11.21
N ILE A 105 -3.65 10.42 10.98
CA ILE A 105 -4.08 9.04 11.27
C ILE A 105 -4.18 8.15 10.03
N ALA A 106 -4.22 8.76 8.83
CA ALA A 106 -4.23 8.00 7.59
C ALA A 106 -3.68 8.84 6.43
N CYS A 107 -3.09 8.15 5.46
CA CYS A 107 -2.75 8.70 4.16
C CYS A 107 -3.25 7.74 3.09
N LYS A 108 -4.02 8.22 2.13
CA LYS A 108 -4.41 7.45 0.95
C LYS A 108 -3.54 7.88 -0.23
N THR A 109 -3.04 6.91 -0.98
CA THR A 109 -2.21 7.15 -2.15
C THR A 109 -2.96 6.75 -3.39
N TYR A 110 -3.04 7.68 -4.34
CA TYR A 110 -3.72 7.53 -5.61
C TYR A 110 -2.73 7.67 -6.75
N SER A 111 -3.03 7.04 -7.89
CA SER A 111 -2.40 7.40 -9.15
C SER A 111 -2.78 8.83 -9.56
N ILE A 112 -2.04 9.42 -10.48
CA ILE A 112 -2.40 10.72 -11.09
C ILE A 112 -3.77 10.73 -11.77
N HIS A 113 -4.32 9.55 -12.10
CA HIS A 113 -5.64 9.38 -12.70
C HIS A 113 -6.75 9.18 -11.66
N GLY A 114 -6.43 9.28 -10.36
CA GLY A 114 -7.41 9.14 -9.27
C GLY A 114 -7.73 7.69 -8.88
N ILE A 115 -6.94 6.72 -9.33
CA ILE A 115 -7.11 5.31 -8.93
C ILE A 115 -6.48 5.11 -7.55
N LEU A 116 -7.23 4.62 -6.57
CA LEU A 116 -6.69 4.29 -5.25
C LEU A 116 -5.70 3.12 -5.38
N ILE A 117 -4.48 3.34 -4.91
CA ILE A 117 -3.39 2.35 -4.93
C ILE A 117 -3.24 1.73 -3.55
N SER A 118 -3.17 2.57 -2.52
CA SER A 118 -2.90 2.13 -1.16
C SER A 118 -3.44 3.07 -0.11
N GLN A 119 -3.46 2.58 1.13
CA GLN A 119 -3.76 3.37 2.30
C GLN A 119 -2.76 3.04 3.42
N HIS A 120 -2.10 4.06 3.95
CA HIS A 120 -1.42 4.01 5.23
C HIS A 120 -2.41 4.33 6.35
N LYS A 121 -2.43 3.50 7.39
CA LYS A 121 -3.01 3.86 8.69
C LYS A 121 -1.89 4.07 9.68
N ILE A 122 -2.00 5.14 10.46
CA ILE A 122 -1.01 5.52 11.44
C ILE A 122 -1.66 5.35 12.80
N HIS A 123 -0.97 4.61 13.66
CA HIS A 123 -1.42 4.25 15.00
C HIS A 123 -0.58 5.00 16.03
N TYR A 124 -1.26 5.53 17.04
CA TYR A 124 -0.63 6.22 18.16
C TYR A 124 -1.21 5.70 19.46
N LYS A 125 -0.36 5.21 20.37
CA LYS A 125 -0.78 4.86 21.74
C LYS A 125 -1.39 6.06 22.46
N SER A 126 -0.87 7.26 22.20
CA SER A 126 -1.42 8.53 22.73
C SER A 126 -2.87 8.80 22.32
N LEU A 127 -3.37 8.15 21.26
CA LEU A 127 -4.77 8.21 20.81
C LEU A 127 -5.60 6.97 21.21
N GLY A 128 -5.00 6.02 21.93
CA GLY A 128 -5.64 4.79 22.39
C GLY A 128 -5.39 3.56 21.51
N ASP A 129 -4.51 3.63 20.51
CA ASP A 129 -4.12 2.46 19.73
C ASP A 129 -3.22 1.49 20.53
N PHE A 130 -3.15 0.23 20.10
CA PHE A 130 -2.32 -0.79 20.75
C PHE A 130 -0.81 -0.59 20.54
N PHE A 131 -0.41 0.16 19.52
CA PHE A 131 1.00 0.39 19.19
C PHE A 131 1.20 1.74 18.50
N ASP A 132 2.47 2.18 18.46
CA ASP A 132 2.90 3.34 17.69
C ASP A 132 3.50 2.86 16.38
N GLY A 133 2.89 3.21 15.25
CA GLY A 133 3.34 2.68 13.98
C GLY A 133 2.48 2.97 12.77
N VAL A 134 2.84 2.33 11.67
CA VAL A 134 2.20 2.50 10.37
C VAL A 134 1.88 1.15 9.76
N VAL A 135 0.67 0.99 9.26
CA VAL A 135 0.25 -0.18 8.49
C VAL A 135 -0.11 0.26 7.08
N LEU A 136 0.59 -0.29 6.09
CA LEU A 136 0.30 -0.11 4.67
C LEU A 136 -0.66 -1.20 4.20
N TYR A 137 -1.75 -0.76 3.58
CA TYR A 137 -2.75 -1.61 2.94
C TYR A 137 -2.78 -1.35 1.43
N ASP A 138 -3.12 -2.37 0.65
CA ASP A 138 -3.49 -2.18 -0.75
C ASP A 138 -4.93 -1.63 -0.88
N ALA A 139 -5.36 -1.40 -2.13
CA ALA A 139 -6.69 -0.87 -2.43
C ALA A 139 -7.86 -1.79 -1.99
N ASN A 140 -7.61 -3.07 -1.68
CA ASN A 140 -8.60 -4.02 -1.18
C ASN A 140 -8.47 -4.28 0.32
N ARG A 141 -7.66 -3.49 1.04
CA ARG A 141 -7.42 -3.57 2.49
C ARG A 141 -6.65 -4.82 2.94
N HIS A 142 -5.88 -5.46 2.06
CA HIS A 142 -4.90 -6.44 2.48
C HIS A 142 -3.64 -5.75 3.00
N VAL A 143 -3.11 -6.24 4.12
CA VAL A 143 -1.87 -5.70 4.71
C VAL A 143 -0.70 -6.03 3.80
N VAL A 144 0.09 -5.01 3.47
CA VAL A 144 1.31 -5.12 2.67
C VAL A 144 2.54 -5.09 3.58
N MET A 145 2.53 -4.18 4.56
CA MET A 145 3.66 -3.93 5.44
C MET A 145 3.20 -3.27 6.75
N GLU A 146 3.91 -3.58 7.84
CA GLU A 146 3.74 -2.95 9.14
C GLU A 146 5.09 -2.42 9.64
N LYS A 147 5.12 -1.17 10.12
CA LYS A 147 6.24 -0.56 10.84
C LYS A 147 5.82 -0.21 12.26
N ARG A 148 6.73 -0.43 13.21
CA ARG A 148 6.56 -0.01 14.61
C ARG A 148 7.70 0.91 14.99
N TYR A 149 7.37 1.94 15.76
CA TYR A 149 8.33 2.95 16.18
C TYR A 149 8.33 3.10 17.70
N ALA A 150 9.47 3.51 18.23
CA ALA A 150 9.52 4.19 19.52
C ALA A 150 9.09 5.63 19.32
N ILE A 151 8.43 6.19 20.33
CA ILE A 151 8.15 7.63 20.38
C ILE A 151 9.38 8.32 20.95
N ASP A 152 9.78 9.43 20.33
CA ASP A 152 10.79 10.32 20.91
C ASP A 152 10.15 11.15 22.02
N ASP A 153 10.67 11.00 23.24
CA ASP A 153 10.15 11.68 24.43
C ASP A 153 10.21 13.21 24.34
N SER A 154 11.12 13.76 23.53
CA SER A 154 11.29 15.21 23.39
C SER A 154 10.28 15.86 22.44
N SER A 155 9.85 15.13 21.41
CA SER A 155 8.93 15.64 20.37
C SER A 155 7.54 15.01 20.44
N ASN A 156 7.38 13.88 21.13
CA ASN A 156 6.18 13.05 21.15
C ASN A 156 5.74 12.57 19.74
N GLU A 157 6.72 12.46 18.83
CA GLU A 157 6.58 11.99 17.45
C GLU A 157 7.31 10.64 17.25
N PHE A 158 7.14 10.00 16.09
CA PHE A 158 7.88 8.79 15.77
C PHE A 158 9.40 9.06 15.71
N GLY A 159 10.15 8.37 16.57
CA GLY A 159 11.61 8.40 16.61
C GLY A 159 12.21 7.17 15.94
N GLU A 160 12.73 6.24 16.75
CA GLU A 160 13.42 5.05 16.27
C GLU A 160 12.47 4.02 15.65
N LEU A 161 12.83 3.46 14.49
CA LEU A 161 12.13 2.32 13.89
C LEU A 161 12.52 1.03 14.65
N LEU A 162 11.56 0.44 15.36
CA LEU A 162 11.75 -0.80 16.13
C LEU A 162 11.65 -2.05 15.25
N SER A 163 10.73 -2.05 14.29
CA SER A 163 10.52 -3.19 13.40
C SER A 163 9.84 -2.79 12.10
N GLU A 164 10.18 -3.48 11.01
CA GLU A 164 9.53 -3.37 9.71
C GLU A 164 9.23 -4.77 9.18
N ASN A 165 7.94 -5.13 9.09
CA ASN A 165 7.49 -6.45 8.64
C ASN A 165 6.81 -6.35 7.27
N TRP A 166 7.43 -6.98 6.26
CA TRP A 166 6.88 -7.11 4.89
C TRP A 166 6.14 -8.42 4.65
N ASN A 167 5.99 -9.24 5.68
CA ASN A 167 5.29 -10.53 5.67
C ASN A 167 4.24 -10.54 6.79
N PRO A 168 3.24 -9.64 6.73
CA PRO A 168 2.15 -9.64 7.70
C PRO A 168 1.42 -10.99 7.68
N ALA A 169 0.97 -11.43 8.85
CA ALA A 169 0.35 -12.74 9.07
C ALA A 169 -0.97 -12.90 8.28
#